data_AF-A0A7Y1XTE0-F1
#
_entry.id   AF-A0A7Y1XTE0-F1
#
_cell.length_a   1.000
_cell.length_b   1.000
_cell.length_c   1.000
_cell.angle_alpha   90.00
_cell.angle_beta   90.00
_cell.angle_gamma   90.00
#
_symmetry.space_group_name_H-M   'P 1'
#
loop_
_entity.id
_entity.type
_entity.pdbx_description
1 polymer ?
#
loop_
_entity_poly.entity_id
_entity_poly.type
_entity_poly.pdbx_seq_one_letter_code
_entity_poly.pdbx_strand_id
1 'polypeptide(L)'
;MRLGIDLDGVVADFNAGWVTLYNDQFDKELASDMVTSWGGMIDLTHFADMGEFWRWAAQGDGHSVFRHLDTYPGAVEALEHLAVTHEIVILTTKPDWAVHDTFSWLSDHRIPTREVHILEDKWTVACDVYLDDAPHQVEAIHANRPEAAMVRFVRPWNSPRPGVHDIADWEAFLELVGRLTELGTV
;
A
#
# COMPACT_ATOMS: atom_id res chain seq x y z
N MET A 1 -9.75 -17.24 4.23
CA MET A 1 -9.81 -16.37 3.04
C MET A 1 -8.41 -15.96 2.60
N ARG A 2 -8.25 -15.61 1.33
CA ARG A 2 -7.08 -14.96 0.71
C ARG A 2 -7.25 -13.46 0.78
N LEU A 3 -6.38 -12.79 1.52
CA LEU A 3 -6.41 -11.34 1.73
C LEU A 3 -5.32 -10.72 0.85
N GLY A 4 -5.72 -10.05 -0.22
CA GLY A 4 -4.85 -9.25 -1.09
C GLY A 4 -4.57 -7.90 -0.44
N ILE A 5 -3.32 -7.66 -0.03
CA ILE A 5 -2.92 -6.48 0.73
C ILE A 5 -1.91 -5.66 -0.07
N ASP A 6 -2.23 -4.39 -0.32
CA ASP A 6 -1.27 -3.44 -0.87
C ASP A 6 -0.20 -3.02 0.16
N LEU A 7 0.93 -2.50 -0.33
CA LEU A 7 2.01 -2.00 0.51
C LEU A 7 1.95 -0.48 0.71
N ASP A 8 2.20 0.29 -0.35
CA ASP A 8 2.50 1.72 -0.23
C ASP A 8 1.22 2.52 0.02
N GLY A 9 1.08 3.11 1.20
CA GLY A 9 -0.16 3.76 1.59
C GLY A 9 -1.10 2.84 2.39
N VAL A 10 -0.77 1.56 2.59
CA VAL A 10 -1.55 0.60 3.39
C VAL A 10 -0.74 0.01 4.54
N VAL A 11 0.37 -0.66 4.23
CA VAL A 11 1.29 -1.25 5.21
C VAL A 11 2.53 -0.37 5.42
N ALA A 12 3.09 0.17 4.34
CA ALA A 12 4.26 1.03 4.34
C ALA A 12 3.88 2.50 4.20
N ASP A 13 4.44 3.39 5.02
CA ASP A 13 4.24 4.83 4.94
C ASP A 13 5.17 5.45 3.89
N PHE A 14 4.79 5.26 2.63
CA PHE A 14 5.53 5.78 1.48
C PHE A 14 5.72 7.30 1.55
N ASN A 15 4.69 8.05 1.96
CA ASN A 15 4.75 9.51 1.99
C ASN A 15 5.68 10.03 3.08
N ALA A 16 5.65 9.47 4.29
CA ALA A 16 6.62 9.82 5.32
C ALA A 16 8.05 9.49 4.88
N GLY A 17 8.25 8.34 4.23
CA GLY A 17 9.56 7.90 3.77
C GLY A 17 10.20 8.84 2.75
N TRP A 18 9.50 9.15 1.63
CA TRP A 18 10.08 10.04 0.63
C TRP A 18 10.22 11.47 1.13
N VAL A 19 9.28 11.97 1.95
CA VAL A 19 9.36 13.32 2.52
C VAL A 19 10.58 13.47 3.42
N THR A 20 10.84 12.47 4.27
CA THR A 20 12.01 12.47 5.15
C THR A 20 13.31 12.53 4.36
N LEU A 21 13.45 11.67 3.34
CA LEU A 21 14.64 11.65 2.48
C LEU A 21 14.79 12.97 1.70
N TYR A 22 13.69 13.51 1.18
CA TYR A 22 13.70 14.76 0.44
C TYR A 22 14.11 15.95 1.32
N ASN A 23 13.59 16.02 2.54
CA ASN A 23 13.92 17.07 3.50
C ASN A 23 15.39 17.05 3.89
N ASP A 24 15.94 15.86 4.17
CA ASP A 24 17.36 15.70 4.51
C ASP A 24 18.28 16.11 3.36
N GLN A 25 17.97 15.67 2.13
CA GLN A 25 18.83 15.91 0.98
C GLN A 25 18.78 17.35 0.44
N PHE A 26 17.60 17.99 0.48
CA PHE A 26 17.38 19.30 -0.14
C PHE A 26 17.20 20.44 0.87
N ASP A 27 17.45 20.18 2.16
CA ASP A 27 17.31 21.15 3.25
C ASP A 27 15.91 21.78 3.25
N LYS A 28 14.89 20.93 3.41
CA LYS A 28 13.46 21.28 3.37
C LYS A 28 12.73 20.83 4.63
N GLU A 29 11.52 21.35 4.81
CA GLU A 29 10.64 21.07 5.95
C GLU A 29 9.22 20.72 5.47
N LEU A 30 9.10 19.84 4.47
CA LEU A 30 7.80 19.33 4.03
C LEU A 30 7.21 18.41 5.11
N ALA A 31 5.90 18.48 5.31
CA ALA A 31 5.15 17.52 6.11
C ALA A 31 4.47 16.49 5.20
N SER A 32 4.44 15.22 5.60
CA SER A 32 3.83 14.14 4.78
C SER A 32 2.32 14.28 4.61
N ASP A 33 1.64 14.96 5.53
CA ASP A 33 0.22 15.28 5.44
C ASP A 33 -0.11 16.32 4.35
N MET A 34 0.89 16.99 3.78
CA MET A 34 0.73 17.86 2.61
C MET A 34 0.38 17.07 1.34
N VAL A 35 0.65 15.76 1.31
CA VAL A 35 0.30 14.89 0.18
C VAL A 35 -1.19 14.57 0.22
N THR A 36 -1.98 15.39 -0.47
CA THR A 36 -3.45 15.29 -0.45
C THR A 36 -4.05 14.81 -1.78
N SER A 37 -3.22 14.57 -2.79
CA SER A 37 -3.63 14.09 -4.11
C SER A 37 -2.74 12.94 -4.58
N TRP A 38 -3.31 12.07 -5.42
CA TRP A 38 -2.55 11.00 -6.05
C TRP A 38 -1.50 11.60 -6.99
N GLY A 39 -0.22 11.29 -6.78
CA GLY A 39 0.88 11.91 -7.52
C GLY A 39 1.26 13.33 -7.05
N GLY A 40 0.72 13.80 -5.91
CA GLY A 40 0.91 15.15 -5.41
C GLY A 40 2.35 15.54 -5.04
N MET A 41 3.30 14.60 -5.05
CA MET A 41 4.72 14.90 -4.79
C MET A 41 5.30 15.91 -5.79
N ILE A 42 4.78 15.98 -7.02
CA ILE A 42 5.30 16.94 -8.03
C ILE A 42 4.95 18.38 -7.65
N ASP A 43 3.82 18.61 -6.99
CA ASP A 43 3.43 19.95 -6.54
C ASP A 43 4.23 20.40 -5.30
N LEU A 44 4.85 19.45 -4.58
CA LEU A 44 5.56 19.67 -3.33
C LEU A 44 7.09 19.73 -3.50
N THR A 45 7.60 19.22 -4.62
CA THR A 45 9.03 19.06 -4.87
C THR A 45 9.50 19.93 -6.04
N HIS A 46 10.81 19.98 -6.26
CA HIS A 46 11.40 20.70 -7.39
C HIS A 46 11.41 19.90 -8.70
N PHE A 47 10.96 18.64 -8.68
CA PHE A 47 10.98 17.77 -9.85
C PHE A 47 9.98 18.25 -10.90
N ALA A 48 10.38 18.25 -12.16
CA ALA A 48 9.54 18.72 -13.26
C ALA A 48 8.41 17.73 -13.61
N ASP A 49 8.64 16.44 -13.36
CA ASP A 49 7.69 15.37 -13.63
C ASP A 49 7.93 14.14 -12.75
N MET A 50 7.00 13.18 -12.82
CA MET A 50 7.10 11.89 -12.10
C MET A 50 8.34 11.08 -12.49
N GLY A 51 8.84 11.22 -13.72
CA GLY A 51 10.06 10.54 -14.15
C GLY A 51 11.30 11.05 -13.43
N GLU A 52 11.42 12.36 -13.21
CA GLU A 52 12.45 12.95 -12.37
C GLU A 52 12.36 12.49 -10.92
N PHE A 53 11.15 12.52 -10.33
CA PHE A 53 10.93 12.01 -8.98
C PHE A 53 11.37 10.54 -8.86
N TRP A 54 10.97 9.67 -9.81
CA TRP A 54 11.33 8.26 -9.76
C TRP A 54 12.82 8.00 -10.00
N ARG A 55 13.49 8.79 -10.84
CA ARG A 55 14.95 8.70 -11.00
C ARG A 55 15.68 9.06 -9.71
N TRP A 56 15.20 10.07 -8.98
CA TRP A 56 15.73 10.42 -7.67
C TRP A 56 15.42 9.34 -6.63
N ALA A 57 14.18 8.87 -6.56
CA ALA A 57 13.73 7.84 -5.62
C ALA A 57 14.47 6.49 -5.80
N ALA A 58 15.03 6.23 -6.99
CA ALA A 58 15.86 5.07 -7.28
C ALA A 58 17.32 5.19 -6.77
N GLN A 59 17.78 6.39 -6.40
CA GLN A 59 19.19 6.73 -6.19
C GLN A 59 19.50 7.18 -4.75
N GLY A 60 18.90 6.55 -3.74
CA GLY A 60 19.20 6.86 -2.34
C GLY A 60 20.63 6.48 -1.92
N ASP A 61 20.79 6.00 -0.70
CA ASP A 61 22.07 5.61 -0.07
C ASP A 61 22.69 4.31 -0.62
N GLY A 62 22.51 4.03 -1.92
CA GLY A 62 22.76 2.73 -2.54
C GLY A 62 21.50 1.87 -2.65
N HIS A 63 20.40 2.30 -2.04
CA HIS A 63 19.07 1.70 -2.15
C HIS A 63 18.02 2.73 -2.58
N SER A 64 16.89 2.25 -3.06
CA SER A 64 15.74 3.10 -3.37
C SER A 64 14.98 3.54 -2.11
N VAL A 65 14.11 4.55 -2.25
CA VAL A 65 13.25 5.06 -1.16
C VAL A 65 12.41 3.96 -0.50
N PHE A 66 12.05 2.91 -1.24
CA PHE A 66 11.22 1.81 -0.73
C PHE A 66 11.94 0.94 0.30
N ARG A 67 13.27 0.96 0.33
CA ARG A 67 14.08 0.14 1.24
C ARG A 67 13.90 0.50 2.71
N HIS A 68 13.56 1.76 2.99
CA HIS A 68 13.67 2.40 4.29
C HIS A 68 12.32 2.91 4.83
N LEU A 69 11.22 2.45 4.26
CA LEU A 69 9.89 2.90 4.69
C LEU A 69 9.58 2.37 6.08
N ASP A 70 9.02 3.21 6.93
CA ASP A 70 8.39 2.75 8.17
C ASP A 70 7.03 2.11 7.85
N THR A 71 6.58 1.22 8.72
CA THR A 71 5.22 0.66 8.64
C THR A 71 4.21 1.59 9.30
N TYR A 72 2.98 1.64 8.78
CA TYR A 72 1.87 2.27 9.49
C TYR A 72 1.62 1.58 10.85
N PRO A 73 1.20 2.32 11.89
CA PRO A 73 0.93 1.75 13.21
C PRO A 73 -0.09 0.61 13.16
N GLY A 74 0.23 -0.52 13.81
CA GLY A 74 -0.63 -1.68 13.90
C GLY A 74 -0.70 -2.56 12.64
N ALA A 75 -0.01 -2.18 11.55
CA ALA A 75 -0.09 -2.91 10.29
C ALA A 75 0.47 -4.33 10.40
N VAL A 76 1.68 -4.46 10.94
CA VAL A 76 2.35 -5.77 11.04
C VAL A 76 1.63 -6.66 12.03
N GLU A 77 1.23 -6.11 13.19
CA GLU A 77 0.51 -6.84 14.24
C GLU A 77 -0.85 -7.37 13.75
N ALA A 78 -1.58 -6.55 12.99
CA ALA A 78 -2.85 -6.97 12.40
C ALA A 78 -2.65 -8.06 11.34
N LEU A 79 -1.64 -7.93 10.47
CA LEU A 79 -1.31 -8.98 9.50
C LEU A 79 -0.88 -10.28 10.18
N GLU A 80 -0.11 -10.22 11.26
CA GLU A 80 0.29 -11.39 12.04
C GLU A 80 -0.92 -12.09 12.65
N HIS A 81 -1.87 -11.32 13.20
CA HIS A 81 -3.13 -11.85 13.72
C HIS A 81 -3.95 -12.55 12.63
N LEU A 82 -4.12 -11.90 11.48
CA LEU A 82 -4.89 -12.44 10.35
C LEU A 82 -4.24 -13.70 9.76
N ALA A 83 -2.91 -13.74 9.68
CA ALA A 83 -2.15 -14.86 9.12
C ALA A 83 -2.31 -16.18 9.89
N VAL A 84 -2.87 -16.16 11.11
CA VAL A 84 -3.19 -17.38 11.88
C VAL A 84 -4.28 -18.21 11.20
N THR A 85 -5.25 -17.55 10.55
CA THR A 85 -6.44 -18.19 9.97
C THR A 85 -6.69 -17.85 8.50
N HIS A 86 -5.92 -16.91 7.95
CA HIS A 86 -6.05 -16.40 6.59
C HIS A 86 -4.72 -16.46 5.83
N GLU A 87 -4.79 -16.44 4.50
CA GLU A 87 -3.62 -16.31 3.63
C GLU A 87 -3.38 -14.83 3.34
N ILE A 88 -2.21 -14.30 3.74
CA ILE A 88 -1.79 -12.95 3.41
C ILE A 88 -1.06 -12.96 2.06
N VAL A 89 -1.64 -12.30 1.06
CA VAL A 89 -1.12 -12.17 -0.30
C VAL A 89 -0.74 -10.71 -0.54
N ILE A 90 0.54 -10.42 -0.73
CA ILE A 90 0.99 -9.05 -1.01
C ILE A 90 0.79 -8.75 -2.50
N LEU A 91 0.07 -7.68 -2.79
CA LEU A 91 -0.21 -7.20 -4.15
C LEU A 91 0.26 -5.75 -4.28
N THR A 92 1.41 -5.52 -4.91
CA THR A 92 2.02 -4.19 -4.99
C THR A 92 2.44 -3.85 -6.41
N THR A 93 2.37 -2.57 -6.77
CA THR A 93 2.90 -2.06 -8.04
C THR A 93 4.24 -1.38 -7.74
N LYS A 94 5.32 -1.84 -8.36
CA LYS A 94 6.66 -1.26 -8.17
C LYS A 94 7.34 -1.07 -9.52
N PRO A 95 8.18 -0.04 -9.68
CA PRO A 95 9.12 0.01 -10.77
C PRO A 95 10.15 -1.13 -10.64
N ASP A 96 10.66 -1.63 -11.76
CA ASP A 96 11.58 -2.78 -11.80
C ASP A 96 12.79 -2.63 -10.85
N TRP A 97 13.33 -1.41 -10.75
CA TRP A 97 14.49 -1.13 -9.90
C TRP A 97 14.20 -1.24 -8.40
N ALA A 98 12.93 -1.22 -7.97
CA ALA A 98 12.54 -1.32 -6.57
C ALA A 98 12.26 -2.75 -6.10
N VAL A 99 12.26 -3.73 -7.01
CA VAL A 99 11.83 -5.11 -6.71
C VAL A 99 12.67 -5.74 -5.59
N HIS A 100 13.99 -5.65 -5.68
CA HIS A 100 14.89 -6.25 -4.68
C HIS A 100 14.81 -5.54 -3.32
N ASP A 101 14.69 -4.21 -3.32
CA ASP A 101 14.50 -3.45 -2.09
C ASP A 101 13.16 -3.76 -1.44
N THR A 102 12.11 -3.96 -2.23
CA THR A 102 10.79 -4.37 -1.73
C THR A 102 10.86 -5.74 -1.05
N PHE A 103 11.52 -6.73 -1.66
CA PHE A 103 11.71 -8.03 -1.01
C PHE A 103 12.55 -7.96 0.27
N SER A 104 13.60 -7.13 0.25
CA SER A 104 14.44 -6.91 1.44
C SER A 104 13.63 -6.25 2.56
N TRP A 105 12.84 -5.24 2.23
CA TRP A 105 11.95 -4.55 3.15
C TRP A 105 10.90 -5.49 3.78
N LEU A 106 10.26 -6.34 2.97
CA LEU A 106 9.33 -7.36 3.44
C LEU A 106 9.98 -8.33 4.43
N SER A 107 11.22 -8.74 4.14
CA SER A 107 12.01 -9.63 4.99
C SER A 107 12.35 -8.98 6.34
N ASP A 108 12.83 -7.73 6.32
CA ASP A 108 13.24 -6.99 7.52
C ASP A 108 12.08 -6.76 8.46
N HIS A 109 10.91 -6.39 7.92
CA HIS A 109 9.68 -6.18 8.69
C HIS A 109 8.95 -7.49 9.03
N ARG A 110 9.48 -8.63 8.59
CA ARG A 110 8.91 -9.97 8.83
C ARG A 110 7.43 -10.07 8.45
N ILE A 111 7.03 -9.41 7.36
CA ILE A 111 5.64 -9.41 6.90
C ILE A 111 5.17 -10.87 6.75
N PRO A 112 4.04 -11.28 7.37
CA PRO A 112 3.65 -12.68 7.51
C PRO A 112 2.97 -13.22 6.23
N THR A 113 3.61 -13.00 5.09
CA THR A 113 3.16 -13.45 3.78
C THR A 113 3.95 -14.66 3.30
N ARG A 114 3.30 -15.47 2.44
CA ARG A 114 3.94 -16.55 1.67
C ARG A 114 3.81 -16.36 0.16
N GLU A 115 3.19 -15.27 -0.26
CA GLU A 115 2.82 -15.02 -1.65
C GLU A 115 2.91 -13.52 -1.94
N VAL A 116 3.80 -13.15 -2.86
CA VAL A 116 4.05 -11.75 -3.22
C VAL A 116 3.94 -11.61 -4.72
N HIS A 117 3.12 -10.68 -5.17
CA HIS A 117 2.96 -10.32 -6.57
C HIS A 117 3.31 -8.84 -6.75
N ILE A 118 4.30 -8.59 -7.60
CA ILE A 118 4.68 -7.25 -8.03
C ILE A 118 4.17 -7.08 -9.46
N LEU A 119 3.01 -6.44 -9.61
CA LEU A 119 2.29 -6.31 -10.88
C LEU A 119 1.29 -5.15 -10.84
N GLU A 120 0.91 -4.64 -12.02
CA GLU A 120 -0.02 -3.51 -12.15
C GLU A 120 -1.49 -3.95 -11.99
N ASP A 121 -1.91 -4.95 -12.77
CA ASP A 121 -3.27 -5.50 -12.77
C ASP A 121 -3.53 -6.42 -11.56
N LYS A 122 -3.60 -5.85 -10.34
CA LYS A 122 -3.76 -6.58 -9.07
C LYS A 122 -4.96 -7.53 -9.05
N TRP A 123 -6.01 -7.19 -9.80
CA TRP A 123 -7.21 -8.00 -9.97
C TRP A 123 -6.94 -9.36 -10.66
N THR A 124 -5.81 -9.55 -11.34
CA THR A 124 -5.46 -10.85 -11.96
C THR A 124 -5.15 -11.94 -10.94
N VAL A 125 -4.69 -11.56 -9.74
CA VAL A 125 -4.48 -12.49 -8.62
C VAL A 125 -5.80 -12.64 -7.88
N ALA A 126 -6.34 -13.86 -7.81
CA ALA A 126 -7.61 -14.13 -7.14
C ALA A 126 -7.44 -14.07 -5.60
N CYS A 127 -8.12 -13.12 -4.99
CA CYS A 127 -8.26 -12.96 -3.55
C CYS A 127 -9.75 -12.79 -3.19
N ASP A 128 -10.08 -13.12 -1.95
CA ASP A 128 -11.43 -13.02 -1.40
C ASP A 128 -11.71 -11.58 -0.93
N VAL A 129 -10.67 -10.92 -0.42
CA VAL A 129 -10.69 -9.54 0.05
C VAL A 129 -9.49 -8.80 -0.54
N TYR A 130 -9.68 -7.56 -0.97
CA TYR A 130 -8.60 -6.67 -1.41
C TYR A 130 -8.57 -5.43 -0.53
N LEU A 131 -7.39 -5.04 -0.06
CA LEU A 131 -7.16 -3.81 0.70
C LEU A 131 -6.14 -2.92 -0.04
N ASP A 132 -6.59 -1.76 -0.51
CA ASP A 132 -5.79 -0.86 -1.34
C ASP A 132 -6.22 0.60 -1.11
N ASP A 133 -5.32 1.56 -1.18
CA ASP A 133 -5.63 2.99 -1.08
C ASP A 133 -5.65 3.71 -2.44
N ALA A 134 -5.05 3.13 -3.48
CA ALA A 134 -4.89 3.77 -4.76
C ALA A 134 -6.24 3.84 -5.51
N PRO A 135 -6.73 5.05 -5.88
CA PRO A 135 -8.07 5.18 -6.48
C PRO A 135 -8.30 4.30 -7.71
N HIS A 136 -7.29 4.18 -8.59
CA HIS A 136 -7.38 3.39 -9.82
C HIS A 136 -7.33 1.89 -9.55
N GLN A 137 -6.59 1.42 -8.53
CA GLN A 137 -6.58 0.02 -8.13
C GLN A 137 -7.91 -0.39 -7.51
N VAL A 138 -8.46 0.43 -6.60
CA VAL A 138 -9.79 0.22 -6.00
C VAL A 138 -10.85 0.09 -7.11
N GLU A 139 -10.81 0.96 -8.12
CA GLU A 139 -11.74 0.93 -9.25
C GLU A 139 -11.55 -0.32 -10.12
N ALA A 140 -10.31 -0.63 -10.52
CA ALA A 140 -10.01 -1.76 -11.38
C ALA A 140 -10.34 -3.09 -10.72
N ILE A 141 -10.00 -3.27 -9.44
CA ILE A 141 -10.32 -4.48 -8.68
C ILE A 141 -11.83 -4.61 -8.51
N HIS A 142 -12.52 -3.55 -8.08
CA HIS A 142 -13.98 -3.62 -7.89
C HIS A 142 -14.72 -3.95 -9.20
N ALA A 143 -14.26 -3.44 -10.34
CA ALA A 143 -14.86 -3.72 -11.64
C ALA A 143 -14.59 -5.14 -12.15
N ASN A 144 -13.40 -5.69 -11.90
CA ASN A 144 -12.97 -6.98 -12.44
C ASN A 144 -13.17 -8.17 -11.48
N ARG A 145 -13.42 -7.90 -10.18
CA ARG A 145 -13.68 -8.89 -9.11
C ARG A 145 -14.94 -8.54 -8.33
N PRO A 146 -16.12 -8.44 -8.98
CA PRO A 146 -17.37 -8.07 -8.30
C PRO A 146 -17.79 -9.06 -7.20
N GLU A 147 -17.25 -10.28 -7.21
CA GLU A 147 -17.46 -11.31 -6.20
C GLU A 147 -16.61 -11.11 -4.93
N ALA A 148 -15.50 -10.38 -5.02
CA ALA A 148 -14.59 -10.17 -3.91
C ALA A 148 -14.94 -8.91 -3.11
N ALA A 149 -14.61 -8.90 -1.83
CA ALA A 149 -14.77 -7.71 -1.00
C ALA A 149 -13.64 -6.71 -1.30
N MET A 150 -13.97 -5.61 -2.00
CA MET A 150 -13.05 -4.49 -2.17
C MET A 150 -13.10 -3.57 -0.95
N VAL A 151 -11.94 -3.32 -0.35
CA VAL A 151 -11.75 -2.44 0.81
C VAL A 151 -10.79 -1.31 0.45
N ARG A 152 -11.27 -0.07 0.55
CA ARG A 152 -10.46 1.13 0.41
C ARG A 152 -9.85 1.49 1.77
N PHE A 153 -8.53 1.53 1.85
CA PHE A 153 -7.86 2.17 2.98
C PHE A 153 -7.96 3.69 2.80
N VAL A 154 -8.65 4.37 3.71
CA VAL A 154 -8.94 5.80 3.59
C VAL A 154 -7.64 6.60 3.74
N ARG A 155 -7.38 7.41 2.71
CA ARG A 155 -6.26 8.35 2.62
C ARG A 155 -6.74 9.69 2.07
N PRO A 156 -6.00 10.79 2.31
CA PRO A 156 -6.39 12.11 1.82
C PRO A 156 -6.67 12.19 0.31
N TRP A 157 -6.02 11.35 -0.49
CA TRP A 157 -6.10 11.36 -1.95
C TRP A 157 -7.18 10.47 -2.56
N ASN A 158 -7.96 9.75 -1.75
CA ASN A 158 -8.99 8.84 -2.26
C ASN A 158 -10.38 9.20 -1.74
N SER A 159 -11.41 8.78 -2.48
CA SER A 159 -12.81 9.11 -2.20
C SER A 159 -13.68 7.86 -2.14
N PRO A 160 -14.78 7.87 -1.35
CA PRO A 160 -15.66 6.72 -1.21
C PRO A 160 -16.28 6.32 -2.55
N ARG A 161 -16.54 5.02 -2.71
CA ARG A 161 -17.21 4.47 -3.89
C ARG A 161 -18.34 3.52 -3.47
N PRO A 162 -19.49 3.54 -4.17
CA PRO A 162 -20.55 2.57 -3.92
C PRO A 162 -20.03 1.13 -4.09
N GLY A 163 -20.42 0.22 -3.19
CA GLY A 163 -20.01 -1.19 -3.25
C GLY A 163 -18.61 -1.48 -2.74
N VAL A 164 -17.87 -0.47 -2.26
CA VAL A 164 -16.55 -0.61 -1.64
C VAL A 164 -16.66 -0.34 -0.13
N HIS A 165 -15.98 -1.14 0.67
CA HIS A 165 -15.87 -0.92 2.11
C HIS A 165 -14.79 0.12 2.41
N ASP A 166 -15.06 1.07 3.28
CA ASP A 166 -14.07 2.07 3.71
C ASP A 166 -13.57 1.74 5.12
N ILE A 167 -12.24 1.73 5.29
CA ILE A 167 -11.59 1.61 6.60
C ILE A 167 -10.56 2.72 6.80
N ALA A 168 -10.39 3.21 8.02
CA ALA A 168 -9.40 4.25 8.32
C ALA A 168 -8.14 3.72 9.04
N ASP A 169 -8.21 2.50 9.56
CA ASP A 169 -7.17 1.88 10.38
C ASP A 169 -7.26 0.34 10.33
N TRP A 170 -6.25 -0.31 10.91
CA TRP A 170 -6.13 -1.76 10.95
C TRP A 170 -7.12 -2.43 11.91
N GLU A 171 -7.61 -1.72 12.94
CA GLU A 171 -8.63 -2.26 13.85
C GLU A 171 -9.96 -2.47 13.10
N ALA A 172 -10.39 -1.46 12.33
CA ALA A 172 -11.54 -1.56 11.44
C ALA A 172 -11.39 -2.66 10.38
N PHE A 173 -10.17 -2.90 9.89
CA PHE A 173 -9.90 -4.02 8.97
C PHE A 173 -10.12 -5.38 9.63
N LEU A 174 -9.57 -5.57 10.84
CA LEU A 174 -9.74 -6.81 11.60
C LEU A 174 -11.21 -7.11 11.87
N GLU A 175 -11.99 -6.11 12.29
CA GLU A 175 -13.42 -6.26 12.50
C GLU A 175 -14.17 -6.63 11.21
N LEU A 176 -13.83 -5.99 10.09
CA LEU A 176 -14.44 -6.30 8.79
C LEU A 176 -14.15 -7.74 8.36
N VAL A 177 -12.89 -8.17 8.43
CA VAL A 177 -12.50 -9.54 8.09
C VAL A 177 -13.19 -10.56 9.00
N GLY A 178 -13.31 -10.26 10.30
CA GLY A 178 -14.07 -11.08 11.25
C GLY A 178 -15.53 -11.27 10.82
N ARG A 179 -16.23 -10.18 10.48
CA ARG A 179 -17.62 -10.23 10.00
C ARG A 179 -17.77 -11.02 8.70
N LEU A 180 -16.87 -10.82 7.74
CA LEU A 180 -16.89 -11.55 6.46
C LEU A 180 -16.70 -13.06 6.65
N THR A 181 -15.82 -13.43 7.58
CA THR A 181 -15.56 -14.83 7.95
C THR A 181 -16.81 -15.49 8.57
N GLU A 182 -17.50 -14.81 9.47
CA GLU A 182 -18.71 -15.32 10.14
C GLU A 182 -19.88 -15.54 9.19
N LEU A 183 -20.02 -14.68 8.18
CA LEU A 183 -21.13 -14.75 7.23
C LEU A 183 -20.96 -15.87 6.19
N GLY A 184 -19.79 -16.53 6.14
CA GLY A 184 -19.48 -17.51 5.10
C GLY A 184 -19.50 -16.90 3.70
N THR A 185 -19.37 -15.57 3.61
CA THR A 185 -19.42 -14.81 2.36
C THR A 185 -17.99 -14.64 1.87
N VAL A 186 -17.43 -15.70 1.27
CA VAL A 186 -16.69 -15.73 -0.02
C VAL A 186 -16.66 -17.19 -0.49
#